data_AF-A0A2W4KZC8-F1
#
_entry.id   AF-A0A2W4KZC8-F1
#
_cell.length_a   1.000
_cell.length_b   1.000
_cell.length_c   1.000
_cell.angle_alpha   90.00
_cell.angle_beta   90.00
_cell.angle_gamma   90.00
#
_symmetry.space_group_name_H-M   'P 1'
#
loop_
_entity.id
_entity.type
_entity.pdbx_description
1 polymer ?
#
loop_
_entity_poly.entity_id
_entity_poly.type
_entity_poly.pdbx_seq_one_letter_code
_entity_poly.pdbx_strand_id
1 'polypeptide(L)' 'MIDLSTRPELARLDALITVVLNHTNDDTGLNVRLSDYPVVWEALIDSIEPEDEDDLARQANRAYEEIVRDYA' A
#
# COMPACT_ATOMS: atom_id res chain seq x y z
N MET A 1 9.42 8.37 8.74
CA MET A 1 9.13 6.94 8.59
C MET A 1 7.94 6.64 9.48
N ILE A 2 6.80 6.32 8.87
CA ILE A 2 5.57 5.99 9.59
C ILE A 2 5.80 4.72 10.40
N ASP A 3 5.30 4.70 11.63
CA ASP A 3 5.36 3.50 12.47
C ASP A 3 4.31 2.49 11.99
N LEU A 4 4.78 1.44 11.30
CA LEU A 4 3.93 0.35 10.83
C LEU A 4 3.49 -0.61 11.95
N SER A 5 4.13 -0.55 13.12
CA SER A 5 3.75 -1.42 14.25
C SER A 5 2.39 -1.06 14.85
N THR A 6 1.95 0.18 14.65
CA THR A 6 0.65 0.69 15.10
C THR A 6 -0.39 0.75 13.98
N ARG A 7 0.01 0.47 12.72
CA ARG A 7 -0.81 0.59 11.51
C ARG A 7 -0.86 -0.73 10.73
N PRO A 8 -1.62 -1.73 11.22
CA PRO A 8 -1.59 -3.10 10.69
C PRO A 8 -2.02 -3.20 9.21
N GLU A 9 -2.90 -2.32 8.75
CA GLU A 9 -3.33 -2.20 7.36
C GLU A 9 -2.18 -1.84 6.41
N LEU A 10 -1.34 -0.87 6.79
CA LEU A 10 -0.17 -0.48 6.02
C LEU A 10 0.92 -1.54 6.08
N ALA A 11 1.15 -2.15 7.25
CA ALA A 11 2.11 -3.24 7.40
C ALA A 11 1.78 -4.44 6.52
N ARG A 12 0.48 -4.78 6.40
CA ARG A 12 0.02 -5.86 5.50
C ARG A 12 0.22 -5.50 4.03
N LEU A 13 -0.08 -4.27 3.65
CA LEU A 13 0.09 -3.81 2.29
C LEU A 13 1.57 -3.75 1.88
N ASP A 14 2.44 -3.24 2.73
CA ASP A 14 3.90 -3.21 2.53
C ASP A 14 4.49 -4.61 2.33
N ALA A 15 4.06 -5.57 3.16
CA ALA A 15 4.47 -6.97 3.02
C ALA A 15 4.00 -7.58 1.69
N LEU A 16 2.77 -7.29 1.25
CA LEU A 16 2.24 -7.76 -0.03
C LEU A 16 3.02 -7.16 -1.20
N ILE A 17 3.26 -5.85 -1.19
CA ILE A 17 4.03 -5.14 -2.21
C ILE A 17 5.43 -5.77 -2.34
N THR A 18 6.09 -6.00 -1.21
CA THR A 18 7.41 -6.65 -1.19
C THR A 18 7.38 -8.04 -1.82
N VAL A 19 6.35 -8.85 -1.53
CA VAL A 19 6.20 -10.19 -2.14
C VAL A 19 5.97 -10.09 -3.64
N VAL A 20 5.07 -9.23 -4.09
CA VAL A 20 4.75 -9.06 -5.52
C VAL A 20 5.99 -8.60 -6.29
N LEU A 21 6.67 -7.55 -5.82
CA LEU A 21 7.88 -7.03 -6.46
C LEU A 21 8.97 -8.10 -6.58
N ASN A 22 9.18 -8.91 -5.53
CA ASN A 22 10.14 -10.00 -5.55
C ASN A 22 9.78 -11.12 -6.54
N HIS A 23 8.50 -11.34 -6.80
CA HIS A 23 8.02 -12.42 -7.68
C HIS A 23 7.89 -12.00 -9.15
N THR A 24 7.42 -10.79 -9.42
CA THR A 24 7.10 -10.34 -10.78
C THR A 24 8.15 -9.42 -11.37
N ASN A 25 8.96 -8.75 -10.54
CA ASN A 25 9.76 -7.58 -10.93
C ASN A 25 8.94 -6.47 -11.63
N ASP A 26 7.62 -6.44 -11.44
CA ASP A 26 6.72 -5.48 -12.08
C ASP A 26 6.48 -4.25 -11.18
N ASP A 27 7.51 -3.42 -11.08
CA ASP A 27 7.45 -2.18 -10.30
C ASP A 27 6.54 -1.13 -10.96
N THR A 28 6.47 -1.12 -12.30
CA THR A 28 5.65 -0.14 -13.02
C THR A 28 4.16 -0.40 -12.85
N GLY A 29 3.70 -1.65 -12.98
CA GLY A 29 2.30 -2.00 -12.77
C GLY A 29 1.85 -1.70 -11.34
N LEU A 30 2.68 -2.05 -10.36
CA LEU A 30 2.39 -1.86 -8.95
C LEU A 30 2.33 -0.38 -8.55
N ASN A 31 3.24 0.45 -9.05
CA ASN A 31 3.19 1.90 -8.83
C ASN A 31 1.96 2.56 -9.45
N VAL A 32 1.56 2.14 -10.66
CA VAL A 32 0.32 2.65 -11.28
C VAL A 32 -0.90 2.32 -10.42
N ARG A 33 -0.99 1.11 -9.87
CA ARG A 33 -2.08 0.75 -8.95
C ARG A 33 -2.07 1.56 -7.67
N LEU A 34 -0.92 1.73 -7.03
CA LEU A 34 -0.82 2.52 -5.81
C LEU A 34 -1.12 4.01 -6.04
N SER A 35 -0.92 4.52 -7.26
CA SER A 35 -1.26 5.91 -7.59
C SER A 35 -2.76 6.23 -7.50
N ASP A 36 -3.64 5.22 -7.58
CA ASP A 36 -5.09 5.36 -7.36
C ASP A 36 -5.45 5.55 -5.87
N TYR A 37 -4.48 5.36 -4.97
CA TYR A 37 -4.63 5.44 -3.51
C TYR A 37 -3.68 6.50 -2.92
N PRO A 38 -3.98 7.80 -3.10
CA PRO A 38 -3.06 8.88 -2.77
C PRO A 38 -2.67 8.92 -1.29
N VAL A 39 -3.59 8.62 -0.37
CA VAL A 39 -3.29 8.65 1.08
C VAL A 39 -2.35 7.50 1.46
N VAL A 40 -2.49 6.36 0.79
CA VAL A 40 -1.58 5.21 0.95
C VAL A 40 -0.23 5.52 0.34
N TRP A 41 -0.20 6.12 -0.85
CA TRP A 41 1.03 6.54 -1.52
C TRP A 41 1.83 7.50 -0.64
N GLU A 42 1.18 8.57 -0.19
CA GLU A 42 1.77 9.58 0.68
C GLU A 42 2.28 8.96 1.98
N ALA A 43 1.52 8.01 2.56
CA ALA A 43 1.92 7.35 3.79
C ALA A 43 3.10 6.37 3.62
N LEU A 44 3.03 5.46 2.64
CA LEU A 44 4.03 4.40 2.45
C LEU A 44 5.29 4.89 1.73
N ILE A 45 5.13 5.69 0.69
CA ILE A 45 6.24 6.12 -0.18
C ILE A 45 6.83 7.43 0.33
N ASP A 46 5.98 8.45 0.51
CA ASP A 46 6.45 9.78 0.91
C ASP A 46 6.59 9.93 2.45
N SER A 47 6.19 8.92 3.23
CA SER A 47 6.25 8.91 4.69
C SER A 47 5.51 10.09 5.36
N ILE A 48 4.41 10.55 4.75
CA ILE A 48 3.57 11.64 5.24
C ILE A 48 2.47 11.09 6.15
N GLU A 49 2.31 11.68 7.34
CA GLU A 49 1.26 11.26 8.27
C GLU A 49 -0.13 11.66 7.71
N PRO A 50 -1.06 10.70 7.55
CA PRO A 50 -2.38 11.00 7.00
C PRO A 50 -3.21 11.81 7.99
N GLU A 51 -3.98 12.75 7.45
CA GLU A 51 -4.91 13.57 8.23
C GLU A 51 -6.12 12.77 8.75
N ASP A 52 -6.47 11.67 8.06
CA ASP A 52 -7.60 10.80 8.36
C ASP A 52 -7.15 9.32 8.38
N GLU A 53 -7.11 8.73 9.58
CA GLU A 53 -6.72 7.33 9.78
C GLU A 53 -7.75 6.34 9.20
N ASP A 54 -9.04 6.69 9.20
CA ASP A 54 -10.09 5.84 8.64
C ASP A 54 -10.04 5.82 7.11
N ASP A 55 -9.71 6.96 6.48
CA ASP A 55 -9.47 7.03 5.04
C ASP A 55 -8.22 6.25 4.63
N LEU A 56 -7.13 6.38 5.39
CA LEU A 56 -5.93 5.56 5.21
C LEU A 56 -6.29 4.06 5.23
N ALA A 57 -7.00 3.62 6.26
CA ALA A 57 -7.33 2.21 6.40
C ALA A 57 -8.25 1.68 5.30
N ARG A 58 -9.21 2.49 4.86
CA ARG A 58 -10.09 2.16 3.74
C ARG A 58 -9.32 2.04 2.42
N GLN A 59 -8.42 2.98 2.13
CA GLN A 59 -7.60 2.95 0.93
C GLN A 59 -6.61 1.78 0.95
N ALA A 60 -5.92 1.55 2.08
CA ALA A 60 -4.95 0.47 2.23
C ALA A 60 -5.59 -0.92 2.03
N ASN A 61 -6.79 -1.14 2.59
CA ASN A 61 -7.51 -2.41 2.40
C ASN A 61 -7.97 -2.60 0.95
N ARG A 62 -8.44 -1.55 0.27
CA ARG A 62 -8.81 -1.64 -1.15
C ARG A 62 -7.61 -1.92 -2.05
N ALA A 63 -6.50 -1.21 -1.84
CA ALA A 63 -5.26 -1.45 -2.55
C ALA A 63 -4.77 -2.89 -2.36
N TYR A 64 -4.85 -3.41 -1.14
CA TYR A 64 -4.52 -4.79 -0.84
C TYR A 64 -5.38 -5.78 -1.63
N GLU A 65 -6.71 -5.62 -1.60
CA GLU A 65 -7.64 -6.51 -2.32
C GLU A 65 -7.40 -6.50 -3.84
N GLU A 66 -7.13 -5.33 -4.43
CA GLU A 66 -6.85 -5.21 -5.86
C GLU A 66 -5.50 -5.84 -6.25
N ILE A 67 -4.44 -5.58 -5.47
CA ILE A 67 -3.13 -6.17 -5.74
C ILE A 67 -3.18 -7.70 -5.58
N VAL A 68 -3.84 -8.21 -4.54
CA VAL A 68 -4.05 -9.67 -4.42
C VAL A 68 -4.81 -10.22 -5.61
N ARG A 69 -5.88 -9.55 -6.06
CA ARG A 69 -6.67 -10.04 -7.20
C ARG A 69 -5.88 -10.08 -8.50
N ASP A 70 -5.02 -9.11 -8.74
CA ASP A 70 -4.27 -8.99 -10.00
C ASP A 70 -2.96 -9.82 -10.01
N TYR A 71 -2.42 -10.13 -8.83
CA TYR A 71 -1.11 -10.79 -8.68
C TYR A 71 -1.13 -12.14 -7.94
N ALA A 72 -2.29 -12.65 -7.50
CA ALA A 72 -2.46 -14.03 -6.99
C ALA A 72 -2.66 -15.06 -8.11
#